data_AF-A0A1I4R4Y6-F1
#
_entry.id   AF-A0A1I4R4Y6-F1
#
_cell.length_a   1.000
_cell.length_b   1.000
_cell.length_c   1.000
_cell.angle_alpha   90.00
_cell.angle_beta   90.00
_cell.angle_gamma   90.00
#
_symmetry.space_group_name_H-M   'P 1'
#
loop_
_entity.id
_entity.type
_entity.pdbx_description
1 polymer ?
#
loop_
_entity_poly.entity_id
_entity_poly.type
_entity_poly.pdbx_seq_one_letter_code
_entity_poly.pdbx_strand_id
1 'polypeptide(L)'
;MNNRSACQLCGEDFYPDQTWKTLCIPCYKLSKQRQEDVVSELTRLRTENEELRHRIAIPQDMLKTLILLAHPDRHGNSAASNKATAWLLSQRGRQ
;
A
#
# COMPACT_ATOMS: atom_id res chain seq x y z
N MET A 1 -25.17 -11.65 40.84
CA MET A 1 -25.74 -12.13 39.56
C MET A 1 -24.59 -12.28 38.59
N ASN A 2 -24.27 -13.50 38.15
CA ASN A 2 -23.24 -13.68 37.12
C ASN A 2 -23.85 -13.32 35.77
N ASN A 3 -23.41 -12.22 35.16
CA ASN A 3 -23.86 -11.81 33.83
C ASN A 3 -23.13 -12.66 32.79
N ARG A 4 -23.84 -13.53 32.08
CA ARG A 4 -23.32 -14.30 30.94
C ARG A 4 -23.62 -13.53 29.64
N SER A 5 -22.74 -13.64 28.66
CA SER A 5 -22.95 -13.06 27.33
C SER A 5 -22.42 -14.02 26.26
N ALA A 6 -23.04 -14.03 25.09
CA ALA A 6 -22.56 -14.82 23.96
C ALA A 6 -21.41 -14.09 23.24
N CYS A 7 -20.34 -14.81 22.92
CA CYS A 7 -19.23 -14.27 22.15
C CYS A 7 -19.67 -13.97 20.71
N GLN A 8 -19.44 -12.74 20.23
CA GLN A 8 -19.81 -12.35 18.86
C GLN A 8 -19.02 -13.06 17.74
N LEU A 9 -17.90 -13.71 18.07
CA LEU A 9 -17.08 -14.43 17.08
C LEU A 9 -17.41 -15.92 17.02
N CYS A 10 -17.48 -16.61 18.16
CA CYS A 10 -17.66 -18.06 18.22
C CYS A 10 -19.04 -18.51 18.71
N GLY A 11 -19.89 -17.60 19.19
CA GLY A 11 -21.22 -17.91 19.72
C GLY A 11 -21.23 -18.48 21.15
N GLU A 12 -20.10 -18.98 21.65
CA GLU A 12 -19.99 -19.55 23.00
C GLU A 12 -20.28 -18.53 24.11
N ASP A 13 -20.93 -19.00 25.17
CA ASP A 13 -21.16 -18.22 26.39
C ASP A 13 -19.83 -17.91 27.09
N PHE A 14 -19.67 -16.68 27.56
CA PHE A 14 -18.56 -16.27 28.42
C PHE A 14 -19.03 -15.30 29.50
N TYR A 15 -18.17 -15.10 30.50
CA TYR A 15 -18.41 -14.17 31.60
C TYR A 15 -17.59 -12.90 31.40
N PRO A 16 -18.19 -11.82 30.87
CA PRO A 16 -17.50 -10.54 30.81
C PRO A 16 -17.30 -9.95 32.21
N ASP A 17 -16.06 -9.62 32.53
CA ASP A 17 -15.67 -8.78 33.68
C ASP A 17 -16.00 -7.31 33.45
N GLN A 18 -16.32 -6.91 32.21
CA GLN A 18 -16.70 -5.55 31.84
C GLN A 18 -17.84 -5.56 30.81
N THR A 19 -18.82 -4.67 30.95
CA THR A 19 -20.06 -4.66 30.16
C THR A 19 -19.87 -4.43 28.66
N TRP A 20 -18.74 -3.84 28.25
CA TRP A 20 -18.42 -3.57 26.85
C TRP A 20 -17.71 -4.73 26.14
N LYS A 21 -17.31 -5.81 26.86
CA LYS A 21 -16.65 -6.95 26.24
C LYS A 21 -17.66 -7.77 25.45
N THR A 22 -17.40 -7.93 24.16
CA THR A 22 -18.27 -8.69 23.25
C THR A 22 -17.67 -10.02 22.78
N LEU A 23 -16.40 -10.26 23.10
CA LEU A 23 -15.66 -11.46 22.72
C LEU A 23 -15.18 -12.20 23.96
N CYS A 24 -15.22 -13.54 23.91
CA CYS A 24 -14.52 -14.35 24.89
C CYS A 24 -13.00 -14.15 24.77
N ILE A 25 -12.26 -14.41 25.86
CA ILE A 25 -10.81 -14.20 25.93
C ILE A 25 -10.05 -14.90 24.79
N PRO A 26 -10.34 -16.18 24.45
CA PRO A 26 -9.69 -16.84 23.32
C PRO A 26 -9.91 -16.10 21.99
N CYS A 27 -11.15 -15.72 21.69
CA CYS A 27 -11.50 -15.01 20.46
C CYS A 27 -10.88 -13.62 20.38
N TYR A 28 -10.83 -12.89 21.51
CA TYR A 28 -10.15 -11.60 21.59
C TYR A 28 -8.65 -11.74 21.28
N LYS A 29 -7.97 -12.71 21.89
CA LYS A 29 -6.54 -12.97 21.64
C LYS A 29 -6.28 -13.32 20.18
N LEU A 30 -7.09 -14.19 19.59
CA LEU A 30 -6.98 -14.54 18.17
C LEU A 30 -7.21 -13.33 17.25
N SER A 31 -8.21 -12.50 17.56
CA SER A 31 -8.47 -11.27 16.81
C SER A 31 -7.31 -10.29 16.91
N LYS A 32 -6.68 -10.17 18.09
CA LYS A 32 -5.51 -9.31 18.29
C LYS A 32 -4.31 -9.82 17.52
N GLN A 33 -4.01 -11.12 17.60
CA GLN A 33 -2.93 -11.73 16.83
C GLN A 33 -3.14 -11.50 15.32
N ARG A 34 -4.34 -11.78 14.80
CA ARG A 34 -4.65 -11.56 13.38
C ARG A 34 -4.46 -10.10 12.97
N GLN A 35 -4.85 -9.15 13.83
CA GLN A 35 -4.65 -7.73 13.56
C GLN A 35 -3.16 -7.39 13.48
N GLU A 36 -2.35 -7.91 14.39
CA GLU A 36 -0.89 -7.73 14.40
C GLU A 36 -0.24 -8.36 13.16
N ASP A 37 -0.63 -9.57 12.78
CA ASP A 37 -0.14 -10.25 11.59
C ASP A 37 -0.45 -9.45 10.31
N VAL A 38 -1.68 -8.94 10.19
CA VAL A 38 -2.10 -8.10 9.05
C VAL A 38 -1.29 -6.79 9.01
N VAL A 39 -1.05 -6.15 10.15
CA VAL A 39 -0.24 -4.92 10.22
C VAL A 39 1.22 -5.19 9.85
N SER A 40 1.79 -6.30 10.32
CA SER A 40 3.14 -6.73 9.97
C SER A 40 3.27 -6.95 8.46
N GLU A 41 2.34 -7.70 7.87
CA GLU A 41 2.32 -7.98 6.43
C GLU A 41 2.11 -6.72 5.60
N LEU A 42 1.20 -5.84 6.01
CA LEU A 42 0.96 -4.56 5.34
C LEU A 42 2.22 -3.68 5.33
N THR A 43 2.97 -3.70 6.43
CA THR A 43 4.23 -2.96 6.55
C THR A 43 5.27 -3.53 5.58
N ARG A 44 5.44 -4.85 5.57
CA ARG A 44 6.34 -5.57 4.65
C ARG A 44 6.03 -5.23 3.19
N LEU A 45 4.77 -5.36 2.79
CA LEU A 45 4.33 -5.10 1.42
C LEU A 45 4.50 -3.64 1.01
N ARG A 46 4.31 -2.68 1.93
CA ARG A 46 4.53 -1.26 1.65
C ARG A 46 6.01 -0.97 1.40
N THR A 47 6.90 -1.50 2.23
CA THR A 47 8.35 -1.37 2.03
C THR A 47 8.79 -1.99 0.72
N GLU A 48 8.35 -3.21 0.42
CA GLU A 48 8.67 -3.87 -0.85
C GLU A 48 8.13 -3.06 -2.05
N ASN A 49 6.91 -2.52 -1.97
CA ASN A 49 6.35 -1.70 -3.03
C ASN A 49 7.15 -0.40 -3.26
N GLU A 50 7.59 0.23 -2.19
CA GLU A 50 8.44 1.42 -2.25
C GLU A 50 9.79 1.11 -2.90
N GLU A 51 10.44 0.02 -2.49
CA GLU A 51 11.69 -0.44 -3.11
C GLU A 51 11.51 -0.76 -4.59
N LEU A 52 10.44 -1.45 -4.96
CA LEU A 52 10.14 -1.77 -6.36
C LEU A 52 9.88 -0.52 -7.18
N ARG A 53 9.12 0.44 -6.64
CA ARG A 53 8.92 1.76 -7.29
C ARG A 53 10.24 2.48 -7.48
N HIS A 54 11.11 2.46 -6.49
CA HIS A 54 12.43 3.08 -6.59
C HIS A 54 13.31 2.40 -7.65
N ARG A 55 13.30 1.06 -7.73
CA ARG A 55 14.06 0.30 -8.73
C ARG A 55 13.65 0.58 -10.17
N ILE A 56 12.36 0.86 -10.42
CA ILE A 56 11.86 1.15 -11.77
C ILE A 56 11.76 2.65 -12.08
N ALA A 57 11.94 3.52 -11.08
CA ALA A 57 11.91 4.95 -11.28
C ALA A 57 13.12 5.41 -12.10
N ILE A 58 12.87 6.29 -13.07
CA ILE A 58 13.94 6.93 -13.83
C ILE A 58 14.51 8.06 -12.95
N PRO A 59 15.82 8.09 -12.65
CA PRO A 59 16.42 9.20 -11.90
C PRO A 59 16.06 10.56 -12.51
N GLN A 60 15.78 11.58 -11.68
CA GLN A 60 15.27 12.88 -12.15
C GLN A 60 16.19 13.58 -13.16
N ASP A 61 17.51 13.49 -12.94
CA ASP A 61 18.55 14.00 -13.81
C ASP A 61 18.56 13.27 -15.16
N MET A 62 18.43 11.94 -15.14
CA MET A 62 18.31 11.12 -16.34
C MET A 62 17.01 11.41 -17.08
N LEU A 63 15.89 11.60 -16.37
CA LEU A 63 14.60 11.94 -16.98
C LEU A 63 14.67 13.28 -17.73
N LYS A 64 15.28 14.31 -17.11
CA LYS A 64 15.53 15.61 -17.77
C LYS A 64 16.38 15.44 -19.03
N THR A 65 17.43 14.65 -18.95
CA THR A 65 18.35 14.37 -20.07
C THR A 65 17.60 13.67 -21.21
N LEU A 66 16.85 12.61 -20.91
CA LEU A 66 16.06 11.87 -21.90
C LEU A 66 15.02 12.75 -22.59
N ILE A 67 14.34 13.63 -21.85
CA ILE A 67 13.38 14.59 -22.42
C ILE A 67 14.07 15.53 -23.42
N LEU A 68 15.25 16.06 -23.06
CA LEU A 68 16.01 16.95 -23.93
C LEU A 68 16.53 16.24 -25.19
N LEU A 69 16.95 14.98 -25.05
CA LEU A 69 17.40 14.15 -26.17
C LEU A 69 16.25 13.82 -27.14
N ALA A 70 15.05 13.57 -26.61
CA ALA A 70 13.87 13.22 -27.40
C ALA A 70 13.08 14.43 -27.93
N HIS A 71 13.44 15.67 -27.55
CA HIS A 71 12.61 16.86 -27.77
C HIS A 71 12.18 17.04 -29.24
N PRO A 72 10.89 17.28 -29.54
CA PRO A 72 10.36 17.38 -30.91
C PRO A 72 11.09 18.39 -31.79
N ASP A 73 11.46 19.56 -31.26
CA ASP A 73 12.21 20.59 -32.01
C ASP A 73 13.54 20.08 -32.58
N ARG A 74 14.18 19.13 -31.91
CA ARG A 74 15.46 18.54 -32.36
C ARG A 74 15.28 17.45 -33.40
N HIS A 75 14.05 16.97 -33.58
CA HIS A 75 13.67 15.87 -34.46
C HIS A 75 12.61 16.27 -35.48
N GLY A 76 12.51 17.57 -35.81
CA GLY A 76 11.58 18.08 -36.81
C GLY A 76 10.10 17.74 -36.53
N ASN A 77 9.72 17.69 -35.25
CA ASN A 77 8.36 17.33 -34.81
C ASN A 77 7.88 15.94 -35.29
N SER A 78 8.79 14.97 -35.41
CA SER A 78 8.41 13.60 -35.77
C SER A 78 7.37 13.02 -34.81
N ALA A 79 6.50 12.13 -35.31
CA ALA A 79 5.52 11.44 -34.47
C ALA A 79 6.17 10.65 -33.32
N ALA A 80 7.36 10.09 -33.57
CA ALA A 80 8.12 9.33 -32.58
C ALA A 80 8.64 10.22 -31.44
N SER A 81 9.25 11.37 -31.74
CA SER A 81 9.72 12.33 -30.72
C SER A 81 8.57 12.87 -29.88
N ASN A 82 7.44 13.21 -30.51
CA ASN A 82 6.25 13.67 -29.80
C ASN A 82 5.74 12.62 -28.81
N LYS A 83 5.62 11.35 -29.25
CA LYS A 83 5.18 10.25 -28.41
C LYS A 83 6.15 9.98 -27.25
N ALA A 84 7.46 9.96 -27.53
CA ALA A 84 8.49 9.70 -26.54
C ALA A 84 8.55 10.80 -25.47
N THR A 85 8.57 12.07 -25.89
CA THR A 85 8.60 13.21 -24.96
C THR A 85 7.33 13.27 -24.10
N ALA A 86 6.14 13.05 -24.68
CA ALA A 86 4.89 13.01 -23.91
C ALA A 86 4.91 11.89 -22.85
N TRP A 87 5.38 10.69 -23.22
CA TRP A 87 5.51 9.58 -22.27
C TRP A 87 6.52 9.89 -21.15
N LEU A 88 7.69 10.43 -21.48
CA LEU A 88 8.71 10.83 -20.50
C LEU A 88 8.19 11.91 -19.54
N LEU A 89 7.46 12.91 -20.05
CA LEU A 89 6.83 13.94 -19.21
C LEU A 89 5.84 13.33 -18.22
N SER A 90 5.08 12.30 -18.61
CA SER A 90 4.16 11.61 -17.71
C SER A 90 4.84 10.84 -16.58
N GLN A 91 6.16 10.58 -16.68
CA GLN A 91 6.93 9.93 -15.61
C GLN A 91 7.30 10.90 -14.47
N ARG A 92 7.17 12.23 -14.66
CA ARG A 92 7.56 13.23 -13.64
C ARG A 92 6.73 13.16 -12.35
N GLY A 93 5.46 12.76 -12.43
CA GLY A 93 4.56 12.63 -11.27
C GLY A 93 4.42 11.21 -10.74
N ARG A 94 5.20 10.25 -11.27
CA ARG A 94 5.20 8.84 -10.85
C ARG A 94 6.38 8.50 -9.93
N GLN A 95 7.18 9.50 -9.57
CA GLN A 95 8.28 9.38 -8.61
C GLN A 95 7.78 9.62 -7.19
#